data_AF-A0A4Q5WET1-F1
#
_entry.id   AF-A0A4Q5WET1-F1
#
_cell.length_a   1.000
_cell.length_b   1.000
_cell.length_c   1.000
_cell.angle_alpha   90.00
_cell.angle_beta   90.00
_cell.angle_gamma   90.00
#
_symmetry.space_group_name_H-M   'P 1'
#
loop_
_entity.id
_entity.type
_entity.pdbx_description
1 polymer ?
#
loop_
_entity_poly.entity_id
_entity_poly.type
_entity_poly.pdbx_seq_one_letter_code
_entity_poly.pdbx_strand_id
1 'polypeptide(L)' 'MVVLNKIYTRTGDKGTTGLATGERVQKWNLRVEA' A
#
# COMPACT_ATOMS: atom_id res chain seq x y z
N MET A 1 -0.41 13.90 -20.75
CA MET A 1 -1.43 13.42 -19.80
C MET A 1 -1.13 11.95 -19.52
N VAL A 2 -0.67 11.60 -18.32
CA VAL A 2 -0.31 10.22 -17.98
C VAL A 2 -1.56 9.50 -17.49
N VAL A 3 -1.97 8.43 -18.20
CA VAL A 3 -3.13 7.63 -17.85
C VAL A 3 -2.67 6.35 -17.15
N LEU A 4 -2.91 6.29 -15.84
CA LEU A 4 -2.51 5.18 -14.98
C LEU A 4 -3.57 4.06 -15.02
N ASN A 5 -3.58 3.28 -16.09
CA ASN A 5 -4.65 2.29 -16.36
C ASN A 5 -4.52 0.95 -15.61
N LYS A 6 -3.38 0.68 -14.96
CA LYS A 6 -3.07 -0.65 -14.36
C LYS A 6 -2.55 -0.58 -12.93
N ILE A 7 -2.82 0.50 -12.21
CA ILE A 7 -2.44 0.61 -10.79
C ILE A 7 -3.51 -0.06 -9.93
N TYR A 8 -3.63 -1.37 -10.05
CA TYR A 8 -4.35 -2.17 -9.06
C TYR A 8 -3.58 -3.47 -8.86
N THR A 9 -3.02 -3.62 -7.67
CA THR A 9 -2.33 -4.86 -7.27
C THR A 9 -3.23 -5.76 -6.43
N ARG A 10 -4.27 -5.19 -5.78
CA ARG A 10 -5.17 -5.86 -4.81
C ARG A 10 -4.48 -6.45 -3.58
N THR A 11 -3.16 -6.33 -3.48
CA THR A 11 -2.37 -6.87 -2.35
C THR A 11 -2.69 -6.18 -1.03
N GLY A 12 -3.31 -5.00 -1.07
CA GLY A 12 -3.73 -4.25 0.10
C GLY A 12 -5.20 -4.39 0.49
N ASP A 13 -5.98 -5.21 -0.21
CA ASP A 13 -7.43 -5.28 -0.02
C ASP A 13 -7.80 -5.89 1.33
N LYS A 14 -6.93 -6.73 1.90
CA LYS A 14 -7.06 -7.28 3.25
C LYS A 14 -6.66 -6.30 4.38
N GLY A 15 -6.48 -5.02 4.07
CA GLY A 15 -6.19 -3.97 5.05
C GLY A 15 -4.71 -3.81 5.44
N THR A 16 -3.78 -4.47 4.76
CA THR A 16 -2.33 -4.32 4.98
C THR A 16 -1.63 -3.63 3.82
N THR A 17 -0.50 -2.99 4.06
CA THR A 17 0.36 -2.39 3.03
C THR A 17 1.82 -2.81 3.24
N GLY A 18 2.61 -2.78 2.17
CA GLY A 18 4.04 -3.08 2.23
C GLY A 18 4.86 -1.81 2.44
N LEU A 19 5.81 -1.85 3.36
CA LEU A 19 6.82 -0.83 3.55
C LEU A 19 7.98 -1.05 2.58
N ALA A 20 8.80 -0.01 2.35
CA ALA A 20 10.00 -0.10 1.52
C ALA A 20 11.03 -1.12 2.07
N THR A 21 10.98 -1.44 3.36
CA THR A 21 11.80 -2.47 4.02
C THR A 21 11.33 -3.90 3.71
N GLY A 22 10.18 -4.08 3.06
CA GLY A 22 9.55 -5.38 2.80
C GLY A 22 8.61 -5.87 3.91
N GLU A 23 8.59 -5.19 5.06
CA GLU A 23 7.65 -5.46 6.14
C GLU A 23 6.21 -5.11 5.73
N ARG A 24 5.23 -5.91 6.15
CA ARG A 24 3.80 -5.62 5.92
C ARG A 24 3.14 -5.13 7.21
N VAL A 25 2.52 -3.97 7.15
CA VAL A 25 1.83 -3.34 8.29
C VAL A 25 0.36 -3.08 7.97
N GLN A 26 -0.46 -2.89 9.01
CA GLN A 26 -1.84 -2.43 8.86
C GLN A 26 -1.85 -1.02 8.24
N LYS A 27 -2.90 -0.68 7.48
CA LYS A 27 -3.00 0.62 6.81
C LYS A 27 -3.10 1.81 7.78
N TRP A 28 -3.63 1.59 8.98
CA TRP A 28 -3.71 2.57 10.06
C TRP A 28 -2.51 2.51 11.02
N ASN A 29 -1.42 1.87 10.60
CA ASN A 29 -0.19 1.90 11.38
C ASN A 29 0.41 3.31 11.33
N LEU A 30 0.90 3.81 12.48
CA LEU A 30 1.50 5.15 12.61
C LEU A 30 2.59 5.45 11.57
N ARG A 31 3.35 4.45 11.12
CA ARG A 31 4.39 4.64 10.07
C ARG A 31 3.80 4.94 8.69
N VAL A 32 2.58 4.48 8.43
CA VAL A 32 1.87 4.75 7.17
C VAL A 32 1.18 6.11 7.22
N GLU A 33 0.78 6.56 8.41
CA GLU A 33 0.15 7.87 8.63
C GLU A 33 1.14 9.05 8.71
N ALA A 34 2.39 8.78 9.11
CA ALA A 34 3.48 9.77 9.17
C ALA A 34 3.90 10.28 7.78
#